data_AF-A0A3C1W743-F1
#
_entry.id   AF-A0A3C1W743-F1
#
_cell.length_a   1.000
_cell.length_b   1.000
_cell.length_c   1.000
_cell.angle_alpha   90.00
_cell.angle_beta   90.00
_cell.angle_gamma   90.00
#
_symmetry.space_group_name_H-M   'P 1'
#
loop_
_entity.id
_entity.type
_entity.pdbx_description
1 polymer ?
#
loop_
_entity_poly.entity_id
_entity_poly.type
_entity_poly.pdbx_seq_one_letter_code
_entity_poly.pdbx_strand_id
1 'polypeptide(L)'
;MADKKETTVREEQASEPGRSSQFKALSIGVALIAFALIYWLLPIEDTATHTATEVRTGLAILALAAILWLTEAIPLAITALLVPVVAVLTGVFSGDP
;
A
#
# COMPACT_ATOMS: atom_id res chain seq x y z
N MET A 1 -19.89 15.16 -46.07
CA MET A 1 -20.58 15.42 -44.78
C MET A 1 -20.46 14.28 -43.77
N ALA A 2 -19.87 13.11 -44.10
CA ALA A 2 -19.66 12.00 -43.16
C ALA A 2 -18.35 12.10 -42.34
N ASP A 3 -17.35 12.79 -42.87
CA ASP A 3 -15.98 12.87 -42.32
C ASP A 3 -15.86 13.59 -40.96
N LYS A 4 -16.77 14.55 -40.69
CA LYS A 4 -16.73 15.38 -39.47
C LYS A 4 -17.26 14.69 -38.22
N LYS A 5 -17.98 13.56 -38.35
CA LYS A 5 -18.54 12.84 -37.18
C LYS A 5 -17.54 11.88 -36.55
N GLU A 6 -16.54 11.41 -37.29
CA GLU A 6 -15.55 10.45 -36.79
C GLU A 6 -14.42 11.16 -36.02
N THR A 7 -14.17 12.43 -36.31
CA THR A 7 -13.15 13.23 -35.62
C THR A 7 -13.59 13.66 -34.22
N THR A 8 -14.88 13.94 -34.01
CA THR A 8 -15.41 14.40 -32.71
C THR A 8 -15.47 13.29 -31.65
N VAL A 9 -15.64 12.02 -32.07
CA VAL A 9 -15.65 10.86 -31.15
C VAL A 9 -14.24 10.53 -30.66
N ARG A 10 -13.22 10.82 -31.48
CA ARG A 10 -11.82 10.57 -31.16
C ARG A 10 -11.24 11.54 -30.12
N GLU A 11 -11.83 12.72 -29.96
CA GLU A 11 -11.40 13.73 -28.98
C GLU A 11 -12.06 13.57 -27.60
N GLU A 12 -13.31 13.09 -27.52
CA GLU A 12 -13.98 12.86 -26.22
C GLU A 12 -13.36 11.71 -25.41
N GLN A 13 -12.76 10.72 -26.09
CA GLN A 13 -12.08 9.61 -25.42
C GLN A 13 -10.66 9.94 -24.92
N ALA A 14 -10.13 11.13 -25.22
CA ALA A 14 -8.80 11.54 -24.81
C ALA A 14 -8.75 12.16 -23.40
N SER A 15 -9.86 12.24 -22.66
CA SER A 15 -9.91 12.98 -21.39
C SER A 15 -10.69 12.31 -20.25
N GLU A 16 -10.52 11.01 -20.05
CA GLU A 16 -10.74 10.41 -18.71
C GLU A 16 -9.49 9.68 -18.18
N PRO A 17 -8.43 10.40 -17.77
CA PRO A 17 -7.36 9.80 -16.96
C PRO A 17 -7.78 9.62 -15.48
N GLY A 18 -9.01 10.02 -15.13
CA GLY A 18 -9.34 10.40 -13.76
C GLY A 18 -10.04 9.39 -12.87
N ARG A 19 -10.42 8.18 -13.33
CA ARG A 19 -11.21 7.24 -12.48
C ARG A 19 -10.47 5.98 -12.05
N SER A 20 -9.58 5.45 -12.90
CA SER A 20 -8.79 4.24 -12.57
C SER A 20 -7.61 4.52 -11.66
N SER A 21 -6.97 5.70 -11.80
CA SER A 21 -5.89 6.14 -10.91
C SER A 21 -6.37 6.41 -9.49
N GLN A 22 -7.59 6.94 -9.34
CA GLN A 22 -8.16 7.28 -8.02
C GLN A 22 -8.38 6.05 -7.16
N PHE A 23 -8.79 4.93 -7.76
CA PHE A 23 -8.94 3.66 -7.03
C PHE A 23 -7.59 3.15 -6.50
N LYS A 24 -6.52 3.29 -7.29
CA LYS A 24 -5.16 2.92 -6.88
C LYS A 24 -4.62 3.86 -5.80
N ALA A 25 -4.84 5.16 -5.94
CA ALA A 25 -4.44 6.13 -4.94
C ALA A 25 -5.20 5.92 -3.62
N LEU A 26 -6.51 5.63 -3.70
CA LEU A 26 -7.33 5.32 -2.54
C LEU A 26 -6.86 4.05 -1.84
N SER A 27 -6.56 2.97 -2.59
CA SER A 27 -6.07 1.74 -1.98
C SER A 27 -4.71 1.91 -1.32
N ILE A 28 -3.80 2.69 -1.91
CA ILE A 28 -2.52 3.05 -1.27
C ILE A 28 -2.77 3.83 0.03
N GLY A 29 -3.68 4.80 0.00
CA GLY A 29 -4.09 5.55 1.20
C GLY A 29 -4.62 4.62 2.30
N VAL A 30 -5.50 3.69 1.96
CA VAL A 30 -6.04 2.67 2.87
C VAL A 30 -4.93 1.78 3.44
N ALA A 31 -3.96 1.36 2.60
CA ALA A 31 -2.84 0.54 3.04
C ALA A 31 -1.96 1.26 4.08
N LEU A 32 -1.66 2.54 3.83
CA LEU A 32 -0.88 3.36 4.76
C LEU A 32 -1.62 3.64 6.07
N ILE A 33 -2.92 3.92 6.00
CA ILE A 33 -3.76 4.10 7.19
C ILE A 33 -3.81 2.80 8.01
N ALA A 34 -4.01 1.66 7.36
CA ALA A 34 -4.01 0.36 8.03
C ALA A 34 -2.65 0.05 8.70
N PHE A 35 -1.54 0.30 8.00
CA PHE A 35 -0.20 0.17 8.56
C PHE A 35 -0.02 1.05 9.79
N ALA A 36 -0.37 2.34 9.70
CA ALA A 36 -0.25 3.27 10.81
C ALA A 36 -1.14 2.88 11.99
N LEU A 37 -2.38 2.45 11.75
CA LEU A 37 -3.28 1.96 12.80
C LEU A 37 -2.71 0.72 13.50
N ILE A 38 -2.17 -0.24 12.77
CA ILE A 38 -1.58 -1.44 13.41
C ILE A 38 -0.31 -1.06 14.18
N TYR A 39 0.53 -0.20 13.60
CA TYR A 39 1.78 0.24 14.21
C TYR A 39 1.59 1.17 15.42
N TRP A 40 0.52 1.96 15.50
CA TRP A 40 0.27 2.93 16.59
C TRP A 40 -0.89 2.59 17.52
N LEU A 41 -1.95 1.97 17.00
CA LEU A 41 -3.16 1.70 17.78
C LEU A 41 -3.19 0.29 18.36
N LEU A 42 -2.53 -0.70 17.75
CA LEU A 42 -2.61 -2.09 18.24
C LEU A 42 -1.88 -2.26 19.58
N PRO A 43 -2.57 -2.36 20.73
CA PRO A 43 -1.95 -2.57 22.02
C PRO A 43 -1.74 -4.07 22.16
N ILE A 44 -0.57 -4.56 21.77
CA ILE A 44 -0.18 -5.94 22.08
C ILE A 44 0.22 -5.93 23.56
N GLU A 45 -0.67 -6.47 24.39
CA GLU A 45 -0.48 -6.63 25.83
C GLU A 45 0.64 -7.64 26.10
N ASP A 46 1.91 -7.20 26.04
CA ASP A 46 3.00 -7.99 26.59
C ASP A 46 4.17 -7.11 27.06
N THR A 47 3.94 -6.52 28.22
CA THR A 47 4.84 -5.66 29.01
C THR A 47 6.06 -6.41 29.59
N ALA A 48 6.45 -7.58 29.03
CA ALA A 48 7.52 -8.42 29.57
C ALA A 48 8.46 -9.04 28.52
N THR A 49 8.10 -9.07 27.23
CA THR A 49 8.88 -9.78 26.21
C THR A 49 9.14 -8.85 25.02
N HIS A 50 10.41 -8.59 24.70
CA HIS A 50 10.85 -7.75 23.56
C HIS A 50 10.19 -8.13 22.22
N THR A 51 9.71 -9.37 22.11
CA THR A 51 9.02 -9.94 20.94
C THR A 51 7.66 -9.29 20.64
N ALA A 52 6.96 -8.71 21.61
CA ALA A 52 5.63 -8.13 21.38
C ALA A 52 5.66 -6.93 20.42
N THR A 53 6.70 -6.10 20.53
CA THR A 53 6.93 -4.94 19.65
C THR A 53 7.31 -5.38 18.24
N GLU A 54 8.11 -6.43 18.11
CA GLU A 54 8.50 -7.03 16.83
C GLU A 54 7.29 -7.64 16.11
N VAL A 55 6.43 -8.36 16.85
CA VAL A 55 5.20 -8.97 16.31
C VAL A 55 4.24 -7.90 15.80
N ARG A 56 4.03 -6.82 16.55
CA ARG A 56 3.21 -5.67 16.12
C ARG A 56 3.73 -5.07 14.82
N THR A 57 5.04 -4.87 14.73
CA THR A 57 5.72 -4.31 13.56
C THR A 57 5.59 -5.24 12.35
N GLY A 58 5.83 -6.54 12.55
CA GLY A 58 5.65 -7.56 11.52
C GLY A 58 4.22 -7.62 11.00
N LEU A 59 3.22 -7.58 11.89
CA LEU A 59 1.80 -7.52 11.54
C LEU A 59 1.45 -6.27 10.73
N ALA A 60 2.00 -5.11 11.09
CA ALA A 60 1.79 -3.88 10.34
C ALA A 60 2.31 -4.01 8.90
N ILE A 61 3.54 -4.51 8.73
CA ILE A 61 4.16 -4.74 7.42
C ILE A 61 3.37 -5.76 6.60
N LEU A 62 2.93 -6.86 7.22
CA LEU A 62 2.11 -7.89 6.60
C LEU A 62 0.79 -7.34 6.09
N ALA A 63 0.10 -6.52 6.88
CA ALA A 63 -1.15 -5.89 6.47
C ALA A 63 -0.94 -4.91 5.31
N LEU A 64 0.13 -4.10 5.36
CA LEU A 64 0.51 -3.21 4.26
C LEU A 64 0.73 -4.00 2.96
N ALA A 65 1.52 -5.07 3.02
CA ALA A 65 1.80 -5.93 1.87
C ALA A 65 0.54 -6.61 1.34
N ALA A 66 -0.31 -7.15 2.22
CA ALA A 66 -1.56 -7.81 1.85
C ALA A 66 -2.50 -6.88 1.08
N ILE A 67 -2.68 -5.63 1.53
CA ILE A 67 -3.55 -4.66 0.86
C ILE A 67 -2.97 -4.26 -0.51
N LEU A 68 -1.65 -4.04 -0.59
CA LEU A 68 -0.99 -3.70 -1.86
C LEU A 68 -1.02 -4.85 -2.88
N TRP A 69 -0.92 -6.11 -2.43
CA TRP A 69 -1.05 -7.29 -3.29
C TRP A 69 -2.48 -7.50 -3.78
N LEU A 70 -3.48 -7.42 -2.88
CA LEU A 70 -4.90 -7.61 -3.24
C LEU A 70 -5.43 -6.54 -4.19
N THR A 71 -4.93 -5.30 -4.08
CA THR A 71 -5.43 -4.18 -4.87
C THR A 71 -4.64 -3.92 -6.15
N GLU A 72 -3.53 -4.64 -6.37
CA GLU A 72 -2.60 -4.45 -7.48
C GLU A 72 -2.27 -2.97 -7.77
N ALA A 73 -2.25 -2.16 -6.70
CA ALA A 73 -2.05 -0.71 -6.82
C ALA A 73 -0.64 -0.37 -7.29
N ILE A 74 0.31 -1.23 -6.90
CA ILE A 74 1.72 -1.22 -7.27
C ILE A 74 2.06 -2.62 -7.81
N PRO A 75 2.91 -2.75 -8.86
CA PRO A 75 3.39 -4.04 -9.34
C PRO A 75 3.94 -4.93 -8.22
N LEU A 76 3.56 -6.22 -8.23
CA LEU A 76 3.94 -7.19 -7.18
C LEU A 76 5.46 -7.22 -6.92
N ALA A 77 6.26 -7.13 -7.98
CA ALA A 77 7.72 -7.07 -7.87
C ALA A 77 8.22 -5.88 -7.03
N ILE A 78 7.62 -4.70 -7.21
CA ILE A 78 7.99 -3.50 -6.45
C ILE A 78 7.54 -3.64 -4.99
N THR A 79 6.32 -4.14 -4.76
CA THR A 79 5.84 -4.38 -3.39
C THR A 79 6.68 -5.41 -2.63
N ALA A 80 7.19 -6.44 -3.32
CA ALA A 80 8.07 -7.45 -2.74
C ALA A 80 9.43 -6.88 -2.31
N LEU A 81 9.94 -5.86 -3.02
CA LEU A 81 11.13 -5.12 -2.61
C LEU A 81 10.85 -4.14 -1.46
N LEU A 82 9.62 -3.65 -1.35
CA LEU A 82 9.21 -2.69 -0.33
C LEU A 82 9.11 -3.33 1.06
N VAL A 83 8.68 -4.60 1.16
CA VAL A 83 8.59 -5.34 2.42
C VAL A 83 9.93 -5.35 3.21
N PRO A 84 11.06 -5.83 2.66
CA PRO A 84 12.34 -5.83 3.38
C PRO A 84 12.83 -4.40 3.69
N VAL A 85 12.54 -3.41 2.83
CA VAL A 85 12.88 -2.00 3.10
C VAL A 85 12.14 -1.49 4.33
N VAL A 86 10.82 -1.71 4.42
CA VAL A 86 10.03 -1.30 5.59
C VAL A 86 10.47 -2.09 6.83
N ALA A 87 10.80 -3.36 6.70
CA ALA A 87 11.29 -4.18 7.81
C ALA A 87 12.64 -3.68 8.38
N VAL A 88 13.56 -3.23 7.53
CA VAL A 88 14.81 -2.58 7.99
C VAL A 88 14.53 -1.21 8.60
N LEU A 89 13.68 -0.39 7.97
CA LEU A 89 13.35 0.96 8.46
C LEU A 89 12.61 0.95 9.80
N THR A 90 11.81 -0.08 10.06
CA THR A 90 11.10 -0.27 11.32
C THR A 90 11.98 -0.86 12.43
N GLY A 91 13.24 -1.20 12.13
CA GLY A 91 14.19 -1.71 13.09
C GLY A 91 13.95 -3.17 13.50
N VAL A 92 13.10 -3.92 12.77
CA VAL A 92 12.79 -5.33 13.09
C VAL A 92 14.03 -6.22 12.98
N PHE A 93 15.03 -5.81 12.20
CA PHE A 93 16.31 -6.49 12.05
C PHE A 93 17.45 -5.82 12.83
N SER A 94 17.18 -4.75 13.56
CA SER A 94 18.21 -3.94 14.22
C SER A 94 18.69 -4.50 15.55
N GLY A 95 18.17 -5.66 15.99
CA GLY A 95 18.70 -6.53 17.05
C GLY A 95 19.72 -5.88 17.99
N ASP A 96 19.24 -5.03 18.90
CA ASP A 96 20.01 -4.71 20.10
C ASP A 96 19.88 -5.93 21.04
N PRO A 97 21.00 -6.54 21.49
CA PRO A 97 20.98 -7.71 22.37
C PRO A 97 20.41 -7.44 23.76
#